data_AF-A0A2S4V4L6-F1
#
_entry.id   AF-A0A2S4V4L6-F1
#
_cell.length_a   1.000
_cell.length_b   1.000
_cell.length_c   1.000
_cell.angle_alpha   90.00
_cell.angle_beta   90.00
_cell.angle_gamma   90.00
#
_symmetry.space_group_name_H-M   'P 1'
#
loop_
_entity.id
_entity.type
_entity.pdbx_description
1 polymer ?
#
loop_
_entity_poly.entity_id
_entity_poly.type
_entity_poly.pdbx_seq_one_letter_code
_entity_poly.pdbx_strand_id
1 'polypeptide(L)'
;MEWINEELPELVKISIKTEMSKIPKESDSQQLGYLYCHEMRPTNEANTTTAEEEEELTWIKVGRSIRPVARLSEWRTQCKSKDPIVRAFFPSSSTIDSSSENDTSYINGAQTVCSNGIKYHRKWERLVLLELSGWASIHSHSGTLSKIVCPDCKKIHTEIFQLRKGSYEVLVKPLIEKWMEWFLVVVVVVTIKWTHMKTDPIFTSLLLSYISPHLLLLLLLFIYV
;
A
#
# COMPACT_ATOMS: atom_id res chain seq x y z
N MET A 1 -8.51 15.55 -8.32
CA MET A 1 -7.80 15.45 -7.03
C MET A 1 -8.47 14.47 -6.07
N GLU A 2 -9.35 13.59 -6.55
CA GLU A 2 -10.25 12.72 -5.77
C GLU A 2 -9.55 11.59 -4.98
N TRP A 3 -8.29 11.25 -5.30
CA TRP A 3 -7.57 10.12 -4.69
C TRP A 3 -6.82 10.47 -3.39
N ILE A 4 -6.54 11.75 -3.14
CA ILE A 4 -5.75 12.21 -2.00
C ILE A 4 -6.70 12.88 -1.01
N ASN A 5 -6.72 12.39 0.24
CA ASN A 5 -7.56 12.96 1.29
C ASN A 5 -7.08 14.39 1.64
N GLU A 6 -8.01 15.33 1.76
CA GLU A 6 -7.74 16.75 2.01
C GLU A 6 -7.19 17.02 3.42
N GLU A 7 -7.57 16.18 4.38
CA GLU A 7 -7.16 16.24 5.79
C GLU A 7 -5.66 15.92 5.98
N LEU A 8 -5.01 15.32 4.98
CA LEU A 8 -3.59 15.01 5.04
C LEU A 8 -2.74 16.28 5.10
N PRO A 9 -1.58 16.25 5.79
CA PRO A 9 -0.65 17.37 5.81
C PRO A 9 -0.19 17.76 4.40
N GLU A 10 -0.01 19.05 4.14
CA GLU A 10 0.32 19.55 2.79
C GLU A 10 1.60 18.92 2.21
N LEU A 11 2.63 18.76 3.04
CA LEU A 11 3.87 18.10 2.63
C LEU A 11 3.67 16.64 2.21
N VAL A 12 2.75 15.93 2.86
CA VAL A 12 2.38 14.55 2.51
C VAL A 12 1.63 14.54 1.18
N LYS A 13 0.66 15.45 1.01
CA LYS A 13 -0.08 15.62 -0.25
C LYS A 13 0.85 15.92 -1.42
N ILE A 14 1.83 16.81 -1.24
CA ILE A 14 2.87 17.10 -2.24
C ILE A 14 3.69 15.83 -2.53
N SER A 15 4.16 15.14 -1.50
CA SER A 15 4.96 13.91 -1.67
C SER A 15 4.22 12.82 -2.43
N ILE A 16 2.93 12.63 -2.14
CA ILE A 16 2.05 11.71 -2.85
C ILE A 16 1.92 12.15 -4.32
N LYS A 17 1.59 13.41 -4.59
CA LYS A 17 1.50 13.94 -5.97
C LYS A 17 2.79 13.74 -6.74
N THR A 18 3.94 14.05 -6.14
CA THR A 18 5.26 13.83 -6.75
C THR A 18 5.49 12.35 -7.06
N GLU A 19 5.13 11.44 -6.16
CA GLU A 19 5.26 10.00 -6.39
C GLU A 19 4.31 9.50 -7.48
N MET A 20 3.05 9.97 -7.50
CA MET A 20 2.07 9.63 -8.53
C MET A 20 2.60 9.96 -9.94
N SER A 21 3.22 11.13 -10.11
CA SER A 21 3.79 11.59 -11.39
C SER A 21 5.02 10.83 -11.85
N LYS A 22 5.69 10.05 -10.99
CA LYS A 22 6.88 9.28 -11.40
C LYS A 22 6.50 8.14 -12.33
N ILE A 23 7.29 7.93 -13.38
CA ILE A 23 7.14 6.74 -14.22
C ILE A 23 7.51 5.50 -13.39
N PRO A 24 6.66 4.45 -13.33
CA PRO A 24 7.02 3.20 -12.67
C PRO A 24 8.30 2.62 -13.27
N LYS A 25 9.17 2.03 -12.45
CA LYS A 25 10.39 1.40 -12.94
C LYS A 25 10.02 0.19 -13.81
N GLU A 26 10.66 0.05 -14.96
CA GLU A 26 10.42 -1.06 -15.89
C GLU A 26 10.69 -2.42 -15.23
N SER A 27 11.73 -2.51 -14.39
CA SER A 27 12.04 -3.73 -13.62
C SER A 27 10.92 -4.15 -12.66
N ASP A 28 10.01 -3.23 -12.30
CA ASP A 28 8.85 -3.53 -11.46
C ASP A 28 7.66 -4.09 -12.25
N SER A 29 7.69 -3.99 -13.59
CA SER A 29 6.69 -4.58 -14.49
C SER A 29 6.91 -6.08 -14.72
N GLN A 30 8.12 -6.57 -14.45
CA GLN A 30 8.55 -7.95 -14.71
C GLN A 30 8.16 -8.92 -13.60
N GLN A 31 7.70 -8.41 -12.45
CA GLN A 31 7.38 -9.21 -11.27
C GLN A 31 5.98 -8.89 -10.75
N LEU A 32 5.25 -9.94 -10.39
CA LEU A 32 4.03 -9.82 -9.61
C LEU A 32 4.40 -9.80 -8.13
N GLY A 33 3.86 -8.83 -7.40
CA GLY A 33 4.10 -8.69 -5.98
C GLY A 33 2.81 -8.46 -5.20
N TYR A 34 2.95 -8.62 -3.89
CA TYR A 34 1.89 -8.53 -2.92
C TYR A 34 2.26 -7.49 -1.87
N LEU A 35 1.25 -6.85 -1.29
CA LEU A 35 1.42 -6.19 0.00
C LEU A 35 0.92 -7.11 1.12
N TYR A 36 1.56 -7.02 2.27
CA TYR A 36 1.13 -7.66 3.50
C TYR A 36 1.01 -6.61 4.60
N CYS A 37 0.08 -6.84 5.51
CA CYS A 37 -0.13 -5.99 6.67
C CYS A 37 0.00 -6.82 7.95
N HIS A 38 0.80 -6.32 8.90
CA HIS A 38 0.88 -6.84 10.26
C HIS A 38 0.37 -5.82 11.26
N GLU A 39 -0.40 -6.31 12.22
CA GLU A 39 -0.61 -5.62 13.47
C GLU A 39 0.41 -6.14 14.48
N MET A 40 1.12 -5.25 15.15
CA MET A 40 2.21 -5.57 16.05
C MET A 40 1.81 -5.30 17.49
N ARG A 41 1.78 -6.36 18.29
CA ARG A 41 1.56 -6.24 19.74
C ARG A 41 2.90 -6.06 20.45
N PRO A 42 3.03 -5.08 21.36
CA PRO A 42 4.13 -5.04 22.31
C PRO A 42 4.19 -6.37 23.09
N THR A 43 5.38 -6.89 23.31
CA THR A 43 5.59 -8.00 24.25
C THR A 43 5.64 -7.45 25.68
N ASN A 44 5.05 -8.17 26.63
CA ASN A 44 4.82 -7.76 28.04
C ASN A 44 6.05 -7.19 28.80
N GLU A 45 7.28 -7.38 28.31
CA GLU A 45 8.52 -6.89 28.90
C GLU A 45 8.84 -5.41 28.60
N ALA A 46 8.14 -4.80 27.63
CA ALA A 46 8.38 -3.41 27.21
C ALA A 46 7.43 -2.37 27.82
N ASN A 47 6.44 -2.78 28.61
CA ASN A 47 5.44 -1.90 29.21
C ASN A 47 6.05 -1.11 30.39
N THR A 48 6.67 0.03 30.10
CA THR A 48 7.14 0.99 31.12
C THR A 48 6.66 2.41 30.86
N THR A 49 5.54 2.55 30.13
CA THR A 49 4.87 3.85 29.93
C THR A 49 3.43 3.77 30.43
N THR A 50 2.92 4.91 30.91
CA THR A 50 1.65 5.07 31.63
C THR A 50 0.48 4.40 30.91
N ALA A 51 -0.18 3.49 31.61
CA ALA A 51 -1.10 2.47 31.08
C ALA A 51 -2.31 2.99 30.27
N GLU A 52 -2.68 4.26 30.40
CA GLU A 52 -3.90 4.81 29.81
C GLU A 52 -3.74 5.18 28.32
N GLU A 53 -2.54 5.53 27.85
CA GLU A 53 -2.29 5.92 26.45
C GLU A 53 -1.90 4.71 25.56
N GLU A 54 -1.37 3.63 26.15
CA GLU A 54 -1.01 2.40 25.42
C GLU A 54 -2.23 1.55 25.03
N GLU A 55 -3.36 1.66 25.74
CA GLU A 55 -4.57 0.87 25.45
C GLU A 55 -5.29 1.30 24.15
N GLU A 56 -5.08 2.54 23.70
CA GLU A 56 -5.71 3.10 22.50
C GLU A 56 -4.87 2.97 21.23
N LEU A 57 -3.59 2.60 21.32
CA LEU A 57 -2.68 2.59 20.16
C LEU A 57 -2.32 1.17 19.70
N THR A 58 -2.04 1.05 18.41
CA THR A 58 -1.56 -0.18 17.77
C THR A 58 -0.47 0.16 16.76
N TRP A 59 0.47 -0.76 16.55
CA TRP A 59 1.52 -0.61 15.55
C TRP A 59 1.16 -1.41 14.31
N ILE A 60 1.10 -0.74 13.17
CA ILE A 60 0.80 -1.36 11.89
C ILE A 60 2.05 -1.35 11.03
N LYS A 61 2.46 -2.53 10.55
CA LYS A 61 3.49 -2.68 9.52
C LYS A 61 2.84 -2.98 8.19
N VAL A 62 3.19 -2.22 7.16
CA VAL A 62 2.85 -2.55 5.78
C VAL A 62 4.13 -2.81 5.01
N GLY A 63 4.19 -3.90 4.26
CA GLY A 63 5.35 -4.19 3.43
C GLY A 63 4.98 -4.94 2.17
N ARG A 64 5.91 -4.96 1.22
CA ARG A 64 5.79 -5.72 -0.02
C ARG A 64 6.59 -7.02 0.00
N SER A 65 6.13 -7.99 -0.79
CA SER A 65 6.92 -9.19 -1.11
C SER A 65 6.42 -9.84 -2.40
N ILE A 66 7.32 -10.49 -3.13
CA ILE A 66 6.95 -11.44 -4.20
C ILE A 66 6.62 -12.84 -3.63
N ARG A 67 6.99 -13.09 -2.37
CA ARG A 67 6.70 -14.32 -1.61
C ARG A 67 6.25 -13.92 -0.20
N PRO A 68 5.01 -13.42 -0.03
CA PRO A 68 4.57 -12.81 1.22
C PRO A 68 4.63 -13.80 2.40
N VAL A 69 4.38 -15.08 2.16
CA VAL A 69 4.41 -16.09 3.23
C VAL A 69 5.82 -16.41 3.71
N ALA A 70 6.78 -16.55 2.80
CA ALA A 70 8.18 -16.71 3.20
C ALA A 70 8.69 -15.52 4.02
N ARG A 71 8.14 -14.32 3.79
CA ARG A 71 8.51 -13.09 4.48
C ARG A 71 7.99 -13.00 5.92
N LEU A 72 6.95 -13.77 6.28
CA LEU A 72 6.33 -13.74 7.62
C LEU A 72 7.28 -14.19 8.73
N SER A 73 8.04 -15.27 8.48
CA SER A 73 8.94 -15.85 9.48
C SER A 73 10.20 -15.01 9.70
N GLU A 74 10.61 -14.21 8.71
CA GLU A 74 11.79 -13.36 8.79
C GLU A 74 11.66 -12.26 9.87
N TRP A 75 10.45 -11.70 10.05
CA TRP A 75 10.27 -10.60 11.01
C TRP A 75 10.57 -11.04 12.45
N ARG A 76 10.00 -12.17 12.87
CA ARG A 76 10.20 -12.72 14.24
C ARG A 76 11.67 -13.00 14.55
N THR A 77 12.50 -13.16 13.53
CA THR A 77 13.94 -13.37 13.68
C THR A 77 14.68 -12.04 13.88
N GLN A 78 14.23 -10.97 13.21
CA GLN A 78 14.92 -9.67 13.18
C GLN A 78 14.52 -8.74 14.33
N CYS A 79 13.24 -8.72 14.71
CA CYS A 79 12.70 -7.84 15.74
C CYS A 79 11.77 -8.64 16.66
N LYS A 80 12.18 -8.84 17.91
CA LYS A 80 11.49 -9.67 18.90
C LYS A 80 10.63 -8.87 19.87
N SER A 81 10.83 -7.55 19.98
CA SER A 81 10.11 -6.70 20.93
C SER A 81 8.63 -6.50 20.57
N LYS A 82 8.20 -6.96 19.40
CA LYS A 82 6.84 -6.85 18.88
C LYS A 82 6.46 -8.12 18.14
N ASP A 83 5.36 -8.76 18.57
CA ASP A 83 4.85 -9.97 17.91
C ASP A 83 3.93 -9.60 16.74
N PRO A 84 4.26 -9.98 15.49
CA PRO A 84 3.43 -9.68 14.34
C PRO A 84 2.22 -10.63 14.24
N ILE A 85 1.02 -10.03 14.22
CA ILE A 85 -0.23 -10.66 13.81
C ILE A 85 -0.46 -10.35 12.34
N VAL A 86 -0.62 -11.37 11.50
CA VAL A 86 -1.00 -11.19 10.09
C VAL A 86 -2.43 -10.70 10.00
N ARG A 87 -2.63 -9.54 9.37
CA ARG A 87 -3.96 -8.95 9.16
C ARG A 87 -4.52 -9.25 7.78
N ALA A 88 -3.72 -9.13 6.72
CA ALA A 88 -4.09 -9.50 5.35
C ALA A 88 -2.91 -9.54 4.40
N PHE A 89 -3.17 -10.13 3.24
CA PHE A 89 -2.40 -10.01 2.01
C PHE A 89 -3.24 -9.34 0.95
N PHE A 90 -2.59 -8.54 0.10
CA PHE A 90 -3.23 -7.82 -0.99
C PHE A 90 -2.50 -8.12 -2.31
N PRO A 91 -3.23 -8.35 -3.41
CA PRO A 91 -4.69 -8.39 -3.52
C PRO A 91 -5.32 -9.55 -2.75
N SER A 92 -6.52 -9.33 -2.21
CA SER A 92 -7.33 -10.35 -1.54
C SER A 92 -7.95 -11.29 -2.58
N SER A 93 -8.10 -12.58 -2.28
CA SER A 93 -8.66 -13.54 -3.24
C SER A 93 -10.11 -13.23 -3.67
N SER A 94 -10.86 -12.46 -2.87
CA SER A 94 -12.23 -12.05 -3.18
C SER A 94 -12.35 -10.95 -4.24
N THR A 95 -11.24 -10.31 -4.64
CA THR A 95 -11.24 -9.15 -5.55
C THR A 95 -11.02 -9.55 -7.01
N ILE A 96 -10.70 -10.81 -7.30
CA ILE A 96 -10.47 -11.32 -8.66
C ILE A 96 -11.39 -12.52 -8.85
N ASP A 97 -12.24 -12.47 -9.89
CA ASP A 97 -13.25 -13.49 -10.20
C ASP A 97 -12.70 -14.91 -10.00
N SER A 98 -13.34 -15.65 -9.09
CA SER A 98 -12.96 -16.92 -8.46
C SER A 98 -12.82 -18.13 -9.39
N SER A 99 -12.19 -17.97 -10.55
CA SER A 99 -12.02 -18.99 -11.58
C SER A 99 -10.62 -19.63 -11.60
N SER A 100 -9.68 -19.16 -10.78
CA SER A 100 -8.34 -19.77 -10.70
C SER A 100 -8.27 -20.82 -9.59
N GLU A 101 -8.17 -22.10 -9.96
CA GLU A 101 -8.04 -23.29 -9.09
C GLU A 101 -6.74 -23.34 -8.24
N ASN A 102 -6.03 -22.22 -8.05
CA ASN A 102 -4.66 -22.18 -7.53
C ASN A 102 -4.48 -21.20 -6.36
N ASP A 103 -5.55 -20.93 -5.61
CA ASP A 103 -5.47 -20.16 -4.36
C ASP A 103 -4.74 -20.97 -3.30
N THR A 104 -3.60 -20.45 -2.82
CA THR A 104 -2.84 -21.09 -1.73
C THR A 104 -3.44 -20.69 -0.39
N SER A 105 -4.02 -21.66 0.31
CA SER A 105 -4.50 -21.50 1.69
C SER A 105 -3.35 -21.75 2.67
N TYR A 106 -3.21 -20.88 3.68
CA TYR A 106 -2.14 -20.98 4.67
C TYR A 106 -2.63 -21.40 6.05
N ILE A 107 -1.73 -21.99 6.83
CA ILE A 107 -1.94 -22.87 8.01
C ILE A 107 -2.41 -22.12 9.28
N ASN A 108 -3.13 -21.01 9.12
CA ASN A 108 -4.09 -20.51 10.11
C ASN A 108 -5.53 -20.50 9.56
N GLY A 109 -5.78 -21.21 8.45
CA GLY A 109 -7.10 -21.56 7.92
C GLY A 109 -7.99 -20.42 7.41
N ALA A 110 -7.69 -19.17 7.77
CA ALA A 110 -8.61 -18.05 7.57
C ALA A 110 -8.16 -17.02 6.53
N GLN A 111 -6.99 -17.20 5.88
CA GLN A 111 -6.45 -16.18 4.98
C GLN A 111 -5.85 -16.79 3.72
N THR A 112 -6.50 -16.48 2.59
CA THR A 112 -6.12 -16.85 1.23
C THR A 112 -5.28 -15.74 0.61
N VAL A 113 -4.16 -16.09 -0.01
CA VAL A 113 -3.41 -15.17 -0.87
C VAL A 113 -3.89 -15.39 -2.30
N CYS A 114 -4.26 -14.33 -2.99
CA CYS A 114 -4.66 -14.44 -4.38
C CYS A 114 -3.52 -15.05 -5.23
N SER A 115 -3.87 -15.98 -6.11
CA SER A 115 -2.94 -16.58 -7.08
C SER A 115 -2.23 -15.54 -7.95
N ASN A 116 -2.86 -14.37 -8.19
CA ASN A 116 -2.35 -13.31 -9.05
C ASN A 116 -1.94 -12.07 -8.25
N GLY A 117 -0.64 -11.85 -8.07
CA GLY A 117 -0.10 -10.59 -7.57
C GLY A 117 -0.24 -9.44 -8.57
N ILE A 118 0.23 -8.25 -8.21
CA ILE A 118 0.10 -7.04 -9.04
C ILE A 118 1.48 -6.56 -9.50
N LYS A 119 1.58 -6.11 -10.76
CA LYS A 119 2.76 -5.41 -11.28
C LYS A 119 2.92 -4.05 -10.60
N TYR A 120 4.11 -3.47 -10.63
CA TYR A 120 4.35 -2.15 -10.05
C TYR A 120 4.09 -2.06 -8.53
N HIS A 121 4.13 -3.20 -7.85
CA HIS A 121 3.86 -3.34 -6.42
C HIS A 121 4.77 -2.48 -5.53
N ARG A 122 5.97 -2.05 -6.01
CA ARG A 122 6.82 -1.13 -5.25
C ARG A 122 6.26 0.29 -5.25
N LYS A 123 5.73 0.75 -6.39
CA LYS A 123 5.09 2.07 -6.45
C LYS A 123 3.79 2.07 -5.64
N TRP A 124 3.05 0.96 -5.67
CA TRP A 124 1.90 0.74 -4.81
C TRP A 124 2.22 0.82 -3.32
N GLU A 125 3.21 0.05 -2.87
CA GLU A 125 3.70 0.16 -1.49
C GLU A 125 4.09 1.60 -1.16
N ARG A 126 4.80 2.29 -2.05
CA ARG A 126 5.29 3.64 -1.77
C ARG A 126 4.16 4.65 -1.54
N LEU A 127 3.11 4.62 -2.35
CA LEU A 127 1.95 5.51 -2.17
C LEU A 127 1.22 5.21 -0.86
N VAL A 128 1.04 3.93 -0.54
CA VAL A 128 0.45 3.48 0.73
C VAL A 128 1.25 3.99 1.92
N LEU A 129 2.58 3.80 1.91
CA LEU A 129 3.46 4.23 3.01
C LEU A 129 3.46 5.76 3.19
N LEU A 130 3.43 6.52 2.09
CA LEU A 130 3.36 7.98 2.15
C LEU A 130 2.07 8.45 2.81
N GLU A 131 0.92 7.90 2.42
CA GLU A 131 -0.35 8.33 3.00
C GLU A 131 -0.50 7.87 4.46
N LEU A 132 -0.11 6.64 4.79
CA LEU A 132 -0.10 6.17 6.18
C LEU A 132 0.81 7.01 7.07
N SER A 133 1.92 7.53 6.54
CA SER A 133 2.78 8.45 7.31
C SER A 133 2.06 9.76 7.66
N GLY A 134 1.18 10.25 6.79
CA GLY A 134 0.35 11.41 7.06
C GLY A 134 -0.67 11.13 8.16
N TRP A 135 -1.40 10.01 8.06
CA TRP A 135 -2.36 9.62 9.10
C TRP A 135 -1.70 9.36 10.45
N ALA A 136 -0.53 8.71 10.46
CA ALA A 136 0.24 8.52 11.68
C ALA A 136 0.66 9.84 12.33
N SER A 137 0.98 10.87 11.54
CA SER A 137 1.32 12.20 12.07
C SER A 137 0.13 12.94 12.69
N ILE A 138 -1.08 12.71 12.16
CA ILE A 138 -2.31 13.30 12.70
C ILE A 138 -2.71 12.60 13.99
N HIS A 139 -2.57 11.28 14.04
CA HIS A 139 -2.96 10.47 15.21
C HIS A 139 -1.90 10.45 16.32
N SER A 140 -0.67 10.92 16.07
CA SER A 140 0.33 11.07 17.12
C SER A 140 0.01 12.29 17.99
N HIS A 141 -0.37 12.05 19.26
CA HIS A 141 -0.64 13.10 20.25
C HIS A 141 0.57 14.01 20.53
N SER A 142 1.77 13.49 20.29
CA SER A 142 2.99 14.29 20.24
C SER A 142 3.25 14.67 18.78
N GLY A 143 3.06 15.93 18.41
CA GLY A 143 3.22 16.45 17.04
C GLY A 143 4.63 16.33 16.43
N THR A 144 5.47 15.46 16.98
CA THR A 144 6.77 15.06 16.46
C THR A 144 6.72 13.57 16.14
N LEU A 145 6.64 13.23 14.85
CA LEU A 145 7.00 11.90 14.34
C LEU A 145 8.51 11.70 14.55
N SER A 146 8.94 11.52 15.79
CA SER A 146 10.30 11.09 16.07
C SER A 146 10.45 9.72 15.42
N LYS A 147 11.39 9.61 14.47
CA LYS A 147 11.69 8.33 13.82
C LYS A 147 12.25 7.40 14.90
N ILE A 148 11.39 6.56 15.46
CA ILE A 148 11.77 5.66 16.55
C ILE A 148 12.76 4.64 16.00
N VAL A 149 13.96 4.61 16.60
CA VAL A 149 14.95 3.60 16.31
C VAL A 149 14.49 2.29 16.95
N CYS A 150 14.45 1.22 16.15
CA CYS A 150 14.05 -0.09 16.62
C CYS A 150 15.00 -0.57 17.74
N PRO A 151 14.49 -0.98 18.91
CA PRO A 151 15.34 -1.47 19.99
C PRO A 151 16.08 -2.76 19.62
N ASP A 152 15.49 -3.60 18.76
CA ASP A 152 16.05 -4.88 18.36
C ASP A 152 17.13 -4.74 17.28
N CYS A 153 16.77 -4.18 16.13
CA CYS A 153 17.66 -4.16 14.96
C CYS A 153 18.41 -2.82 14.75
N LYS A 154 18.17 -1.83 15.61
CA LYS A 154 18.77 -0.48 15.58
C LYS A 154 18.54 0.31 14.28
N LYS A 155 17.59 -0.11 13.44
CA LYS A 155 17.19 0.60 12.22
C LYS A 155 15.93 1.44 12.47
N ILE A 156 15.72 2.42 11.60
CA ILE A 156 14.46 3.16 11.52
C ILE A 156 13.54 2.39 10.56
N HIS A 157 12.42 1.89 11.07
CA HIS A 157 11.39 1.28 10.24
C HIS A 157 10.45 2.36 9.72
N THR A 158 10.60 2.75 8.46
CA THR A 158 9.70 3.69 7.80
C THR A 158 8.36 3.06 7.42
N GLU A 159 8.29 1.74 7.54
CA GLU A 159 7.16 0.92 7.17
C GLU A 159 6.30 0.48 8.36
N ILE A 160 6.56 1.04 9.54
CA ILE A 160 5.78 0.82 10.78
C ILE A 160 5.18 2.14 11.23
N PHE A 161 3.88 2.13 11.46
CA PHE A 161 3.08 3.29 11.84
C PHE A 161 2.39 3.03 13.17
N GLN A 162 2.41 4.01 14.06
CA GLN A 162 1.58 4.00 15.27
C GLN A 162 0.23 4.65 14.92
N LEU A 163 -0.86 3.95 15.18
CA LEU A 163 -2.23 4.36 14.86
C LEU A 163 -3.16 4.02 16.02
N ARG A 164 -4.40 4.51 15.99
CA ARG A 164 -5.42 4.09 16.96
C ARG A 164 -5.79 2.63 16.75
N LYS A 165 -6.08 1.91 17.83
CA LYS A 165 -6.61 0.54 17.79
C LYS A 165 -7.87 0.49 16.93
N GLY A 166 -8.02 -0.56 16.11
CA GLY A 166 -9.11 -0.67 15.13
C GLY A 166 -8.88 0.08 13.81
N SER A 167 -7.84 0.93 13.70
CA SER A 167 -7.50 1.65 12.45
C SER A 167 -7.25 0.72 11.26
N TYR A 168 -6.94 -0.56 11.49
CA TYR A 168 -6.72 -1.51 10.41
C TYR A 168 -7.94 -1.60 9.46
N GLU A 169 -9.15 -1.83 10.01
CA GLU A 169 -10.35 -2.05 9.19
C GLU A 169 -10.88 -0.77 8.56
N VAL A 170 -10.81 0.35 9.29
CA VAL A 170 -11.44 1.62 8.88
C VAL A 170 -10.53 2.51 8.06
N LEU A 171 -9.21 2.34 8.16
CA LEU A 171 -8.22 3.21 7.51
C LEU A 171 -7.23 2.41 6.66
N VAL A 172 -6.48 1.49 7.28
CA VAL A 172 -5.32 0.87 6.61
C VAL A 172 -5.75 0.02 5.43
N LYS A 173 -6.71 -0.89 5.62
CA LYS A 173 -7.20 -1.78 4.57
C LYS A 173 -7.83 -1.00 3.40
N PRO A 174 -8.81 -0.10 3.62
CA PRO A 174 -9.37 0.73 2.56
C PRO A 174 -8.32 1.57 1.82
N LEU A 175 -7.32 2.09 2.52
CA LEU A 175 -6.25 2.87 1.91
C LEU A 175 -5.37 2.02 0.99
N ILE A 176 -5.01 0.80 1.40
CA ILE A 176 -4.25 -0.15 0.57
C ILE A 176 -5.02 -0.48 -0.71
N GLU A 177 -6.32 -0.79 -0.56
CA GLU A 177 -7.22 -1.14 -1.66
C GLU A 177 -7.46 0.05 -2.60
N LYS A 178 -7.64 1.26 -2.07
CA LYS A 178 -7.76 2.50 -2.85
C LYS A 178 -6.55 2.71 -3.75
N TRP A 179 -5.33 2.58 -3.21
CA TRP A 179 -4.13 2.76 -4.03
C TRP A 179 -3.98 1.64 -5.05
N MET A 180 -4.37 0.41 -4.70
CA MET A 180 -4.42 -0.71 -5.64
C MET A 180 -5.33 -0.40 -6.83
N GLU A 181 -6.55 0.09 -6.56
CA GLU A 181 -7.51 0.50 -7.58
C GLU A 181 -6.94 1.60 -8.48
N TRP A 182 -6.31 2.63 -7.89
CA TRP A 182 -5.63 3.67 -8.66
C TRP A 182 -4.60 3.08 -9.63
N PHE A 183 -3.80 2.10 -9.20
CA PHE A 183 -2.86 1.41 -10.09
C PHE A 183 -3.56 0.65 -11.20
N LEU A 184 -4.61 -0.10 -10.90
CA LEU A 184 -5.35 -0.86 -11.89
C LEU A 184 -5.95 0.06 -12.96
N VAL A 185 -6.57 1.17 -12.54
CA VAL A 185 -7.11 2.18 -13.47
C VAL A 185 -6.00 2.79 -14.33
N VAL A 186 -4.91 3.27 -13.73
CA VAL A 186 -3.82 3.92 -14.47
C VAL A 186 -3.13 2.95 -15.43
N VAL A 187 -2.84 1.73 -14.99
CA VAL A 187 -2.18 0.72 -15.83
C VAL A 187 -3.07 0.28 -16.98
N VAL A 188 -4.36 0.00 -16.74
CA VAL A 188 -5.30 -0.39 -17.80
C VAL A 188 -5.38 0.69 -18.89
N VAL A 189 -5.52 1.96 -18.50
CA VAL A 189 -5.62 3.06 -19.46
C VAL A 189 -4.32 3.24 -20.27
N VAL A 190 -3.15 3.12 -19.63
CA VAL A 190 -1.85 3.21 -20.33
C VAL A 190 -1.65 2.03 -21.29
N THR A 191 -2.05 0.82 -20.90
CA THR A 191 -1.86 -0.39 -21.70
C THR A 191 -2.76 -0.40 -22.94
N ILE A 192 -4.03 -0.01 -22.80
CA ILE A 192 -4.98 0.11 -23.93
C ILE A 192 -4.46 1.14 -24.96
N LYS A 193 -3.87 2.25 -24.50
CA LYS A 193 -3.34 3.27 -25.39
C LYS A 193 -2.13 2.79 -26.19
N TRP A 194 -1.24 2.04 -25.57
CA TRP A 194 -0.03 1.50 -26.21
C TRP A 194 -0.34 0.41 -27.25
N THR A 195 -1.34 -0.43 -27.01
CA THR A 195 -1.75 -1.46 -27.97
C THR A 195 -2.46 -0.85 -29.17
N HIS A 196 -3.33 0.14 -28.98
CA HIS A 196 -4.07 0.77 -30.07
C HIS A 196 -3.29 1.84 -30.86
N MET A 197 -2.31 2.54 -30.26
CA MET A 197 -1.42 3.44 -31.02
C MET A 197 -0.58 2.69 -32.08
N LYS A 198 -0.36 1.39 -31.90
CA LYS A 198 0.31 0.56 -32.90
C LYS A 198 -0.60 0.08 -34.03
N THR A 199 -1.92 0.19 -33.89
CA THR A 199 -2.86 -0.47 -34.82
C THR A 199 -3.83 0.45 -35.54
N ASP A 200 -4.27 1.61 -34.99
CA ASP A 200 -5.24 2.47 -35.69
C ASP A 200 -5.25 3.96 -35.28
N PRO A 201 -5.09 4.92 -36.21
CA PRO A 201 -5.12 6.36 -35.91
C PRO A 201 -6.54 6.92 -35.65
N ILE A 202 -7.61 6.26 -36.11
CA ILE A 202 -8.99 6.77 -36.05
C ILE A 202 -9.61 6.62 -34.64
N PHE A 203 -9.16 5.64 -33.85
CA PHE A 203 -9.72 5.32 -32.52
C PHE A 203 -9.40 6.39 -31.46
N THR A 204 -8.36 7.21 -31.70
CA THR A 204 -7.97 8.32 -30.82
C THR A 204 -9.10 9.34 -30.61
N SER A 205 -9.93 9.59 -31.63
CA SER A 205 -11.03 10.55 -31.58
C SER A 205 -12.27 10.09 -30.79
N LEU A 206 -12.49 8.78 -30.66
CA LEU A 206 -13.71 8.21 -30.03
C LEU A 206 -13.53 7.91 -28.53
N LEU A 207 -12.31 7.63 -28.07
CA LEU A 207 -12.02 7.49 -26.65
C LEU A 207 -11.96 8.85 -25.92
N LEU A 208 -11.58 9.91 -26.65
CA LEU A 208 -11.58 11.30 -26.17
C LEU A 208 -12.97 11.79 -25.71
N SER A 209 -14.05 11.20 -26.23
CA SER A 209 -15.42 11.58 -25.87
C SER A 209 -16.01 10.79 -24.69
N TYR A 210 -15.40 9.66 -24.32
CA TYR A 210 -15.85 8.80 -23.20
C TYR A 210 -15.03 8.96 -21.92
N ILE A 211 -13.87 9.60 -22.02
CA ILE A 211 -12.99 9.83 -20.89
C ILE A 211 -13.28 11.22 -20.32
N SER A 212 -13.58 11.28 -19.01
CA SER A 212 -13.74 12.55 -18.30
C SER A 212 -12.55 13.48 -18.61
N PRO A 213 -12.79 14.78 -18.89
CA PRO A 213 -11.74 15.72 -19.28
C PRO A 213 -10.54 15.75 -18.30
N HIS A 214 -10.77 15.39 -17.04
CA HIS A 214 -9.73 15.28 -16.03
C HIS A 214 -8.80 14.06 -16.17
N LEU A 215 -9.31 12.90 -16.60
CA LEU A 215 -8.47 11.74 -16.91
C LEU A 215 -7.63 12.01 -18.16
N LEU A 216 -8.17 12.80 -19.09
CA LEU A 216 -7.45 13.19 -20.30
C LEU A 216 -6.24 14.08 -20.00
N LEU A 217 -6.36 15.00 -19.05
CA LEU A 217 -5.25 15.85 -18.61
C LEU A 217 -4.14 15.03 -17.93
N LEU A 218 -4.52 14.02 -17.13
CA LEU A 218 -3.58 13.08 -16.52
C LEU A 218 -2.87 12.22 -17.58
N LEU A 219 -3.58 11.82 -18.63
CA LEU A 219 -2.99 11.09 -19.76
C LEU A 219 -2.01 11.94 -20.57
N LEU A 220 -2.30 13.22 -20.81
CA LEU A 220 -1.42 14.12 -21.56
C LEU A 220 -0.11 14.40 -20.82
N LEU A 221 -0.12 14.45 -19.48
CA LEU A 221 1.08 14.61 -18.65
C LEU A 221 2.05 13.41 -18.74
N PHE A 222 1.57 12.22 -19.12
CA PHE A 222 2.40 11.02 -19.29
C PHE A 222 2.86 10.77 -20.74
N ILE A 223 2.40 11.56 -21.72
CA ILE A 223 2.65 11.33 -23.15
C ILE A 223 3.58 12.39 -23.76
N TYR A 224 3.67 13.58 -23.15
CA TYR A 224 4.47 14.69 -23.65
C TYR A 224 5.78 14.95 -22.87
N VAL A 225 6.33 13.92 -22.22
CA VAL A 225 7.71 13.88 -21.70
C VAL A 225 8.35 12.56 -22.12
#